data_AF-A0A6A3GCN2-F1
#
_entry.id   AF-A0A6A3GCN2-F1
#
_cell.length_a   1.000
_cell.length_b   1.000
_cell.length_c   1.000
_cell.angle_alpha   90.00
_cell.angle_beta   90.00
_cell.angle_gamma   90.00
#
_symmetry.space_group_name_H-M   'P 1'
#
loop_
_entity.id
_entity.type
_entity.pdbx_description
1 polymer ?
#
loop_
_entity_poly.entity_id
_entity_poly.type
_entity_poly.pdbx_seq_one_letter_code
_entity_poly.pdbx_strand_id
1 'polypeptide(L)'
;DCICNLLADKTVVLVTHSADIIASEAANVKVLVEGGKLMATRHDVALPRCSYTLRVSPRSAKDDASHDGESNTNKDKDAGRLIDDEEREEGRVSKEVFSNYFLSLGGVKVCIFLFAVQTLWQVFQIGSDLWLSHWTGQKNGSYNPDDTAYNVKVYAWLGAGTAIMVLVRTATVAVVGLQASRQLFDNMTVSLLRAPLRFFDANPIGRIMNRYGDDMSAVDFMISFAFQEFLGLIFFTACQLATAVYMINVMGALVIPLIWMYVKIANFYLAPSREISRLWK
;
A
#
# COMPACT_ATOMS: atom_id res chain seq x y z
N ASP A 1 -36.50 9.72 3.10
CA ASP A 1 -37.51 9.06 3.96
C ASP A 1 -38.04 9.85 5.17
N CYS A 2 -37.35 10.84 5.71
CA CYS A 2 -37.85 11.58 6.90
C CYS A 2 -39.23 12.24 6.70
N ILE A 3 -39.45 12.94 5.58
CA ILE A 3 -40.71 13.68 5.31
C ILE A 3 -41.84 12.72 4.88
N CYS A 4 -41.50 11.72 4.07
CA CYS A 4 -42.48 10.83 3.45
C CYS A 4 -42.88 9.66 4.36
N ASN A 5 -42.03 9.24 5.32
CA ASN A 5 -42.29 8.14 6.25
C ASN A 5 -42.40 8.61 7.70
N LEU A 6 -41.33 9.13 8.32
CA LEU A 6 -41.31 9.45 9.77
C LEU A 6 -42.27 10.59 10.16
N LEU A 7 -42.55 11.50 9.23
CA LEU A 7 -43.47 12.61 9.40
C LEU A 7 -44.75 12.45 8.57
N ALA A 8 -45.07 11.22 8.12
CA ALA A 8 -46.23 10.94 7.27
C ALA A 8 -47.55 11.45 7.89
N ASP A 9 -47.68 11.34 9.21
CA ASP A 9 -48.90 11.71 9.93
C ASP A 9 -48.90 13.17 10.42
N LYS A 10 -47.81 13.91 10.18
CA LYS A 10 -47.64 15.29 10.64
C LYS A 10 -47.76 16.27 9.48
N THR A 11 -48.22 17.48 9.80
CA THR A 11 -48.15 18.63 8.90
C THR A 11 -46.70 19.10 8.83
N VAL A 12 -46.11 19.06 7.62
CA VAL A 12 -44.73 19.47 7.38
C VAL A 12 -44.73 20.65 6.44
N VAL A 13 -44.08 21.74 6.84
CA VAL A 13 -43.78 22.88 5.98
C VAL A 13 -42.28 22.83 5.69
N LEU A 14 -41.92 22.61 4.42
CA LEU A 14 -40.53 22.55 3.99
C LEU A 14 -40.21 23.78 3.13
N VAL A 15 -39.20 24.54 3.53
CA VAL A 15 -38.60 25.60 2.72
C VAL A 15 -37.35 25.02 2.07
N THR A 16 -37.32 24.95 0.74
CA THR A 16 -36.22 24.34 0.00
C THR A 16 -35.96 25.07 -1.32
N HIS A 17 -34.70 25.04 -1.77
CA HIS A 17 -34.26 25.51 -3.08
C HIS A 17 -34.01 24.35 -4.07
N SER A 18 -34.20 23.10 -3.65
CA SER A 18 -33.93 21.92 -4.49
C SER A 18 -35.05 21.69 -5.51
N ALA A 19 -34.70 21.73 -6.79
CA ALA A 19 -35.64 21.52 -7.90
C ALA A 19 -36.28 20.12 -7.87
N ASP A 20 -35.54 19.10 -7.43
CA ASP A 20 -36.03 17.72 -7.38
C ASP A 20 -37.14 17.54 -6.33
N ILE A 21 -37.02 18.23 -5.19
CA ILE A 21 -38.03 18.22 -4.13
C ILE A 21 -39.26 19.04 -4.56
N ILE A 22 -39.04 20.15 -5.25
CA ILE A 22 -40.11 20.98 -5.81
C ILE A 22 -40.86 20.22 -6.92
N ALA A 23 -40.16 19.42 -7.72
CA ALA A 23 -40.74 18.59 -8.79
C ALA A 23 -41.49 17.37 -8.26
N SER A 24 -41.23 16.94 -7.03
CA SER A 24 -41.88 15.77 -6.42
C SER A 24 -43.41 15.87 -6.42
N GLU A 25 -44.06 14.75 -6.72
CA GLU A 25 -45.52 14.57 -6.69
C GLU A 25 -46.06 14.35 -5.27
N ALA A 26 -45.17 14.13 -4.29
CA ALA A 26 -45.54 13.89 -2.90
C ALA A 26 -45.99 15.17 -2.15
N ALA A 27 -45.84 16.35 -2.74
CA ALA A 27 -46.18 17.62 -2.12
C ALA A 27 -47.66 18.01 -2.38
N ASN A 28 -48.44 18.12 -1.31
CA ASN A 28 -49.86 18.51 -1.39
C ASN A 28 -50.07 19.97 -1.84
N VAL A 29 -49.18 20.88 -1.44
CA VAL A 29 -49.26 22.31 -1.78
C VAL A 29 -47.85 22.82 -2.06
N LYS A 30 -47.66 23.49 -3.21
CA LYS A 30 -46.43 24.16 -3.58
C LYS A 30 -46.64 25.66 -3.49
N VAL A 31 -45.85 26.35 -2.68
CA VAL A 31 -45.92 27.80 -2.52
C VAL A 31 -44.61 28.40 -3.02
N LEU A 32 -44.67 29.16 -4.10
CA LEU A 32 -43.54 29.91 -4.64
C LEU A 32 -43.64 31.35 -4.15
N VAL A 33 -42.54 31.87 -3.61
CA VAL A 33 -42.42 33.28 -3.22
C VAL A 33 -41.42 33.96 -4.14
N GLU A 34 -41.88 34.88 -4.99
CA GLU A 34 -41.02 35.62 -5.91
C GLU A 34 -41.39 37.10 -5.90
N GLY A 35 -40.40 37.97 -5.63
CA GLY A 35 -40.59 39.43 -5.63
C GLY A 35 -41.67 39.95 -4.66
N GLY A 36 -41.88 39.27 -3.52
CA GLY A 36 -42.91 39.63 -2.54
C GLY A 36 -44.33 39.19 -2.91
N LYS A 37 -44.51 38.42 -3.99
CA LYS A 37 -45.78 37.79 -4.36
C LYS A 37 -45.76 36.29 -4.04
N LEU A 38 -46.88 35.79 -3.51
CA LEU A 38 -47.09 34.39 -3.16
C LEU A 38 -47.95 33.70 -4.22
N MET A 39 -47.44 32.63 -4.84
CA MET A 39 -48.19 31.78 -5.76
C MET A 39 -48.33 30.38 -5.17
N ALA A 40 -49.55 29.96 -4.85
CA ALA A 40 -49.84 28.64 -4.30
C ALA A 40 -50.51 27.75 -5.35
N THR A 41 -49.93 26.59 -5.63
CA THR A 41 -50.50 25.55 -6.49
C THR A 41 -50.83 24.34 -5.62
N ARG A 42 -52.11 23.94 -5.60
CA ARG A 42 -52.57 22.76 -4.86
C ARG A 42 -52.59 21.56 -5.80
N HIS A 43 -52.03 20.45 -5.35
CA HIS A 43 -52.04 19.20 -6.08
C HIS A 43 -52.80 18.16 -5.25
N ASP A 44 -53.85 17.56 -5.83
CA ASP A 44 -54.59 16.49 -5.17
C ASP A 44 -53.82 15.18 -5.33
N VAL A 45 -53.12 14.82 -4.26
CA VAL A 45 -52.26 13.64 -4.21
C VAL A 45 -53.15 12.40 -4.02
N ALA A 46 -53.23 11.53 -5.03
CA ALA A 46 -54.10 10.35 -5.04
C ALA A 46 -53.59 9.17 -4.18
N LEU A 47 -52.31 9.19 -3.78
CA LEU A 47 -51.65 8.13 -3.01
C LEU A 47 -51.07 8.67 -1.68
N PRO A 48 -50.98 7.85 -0.62
CA PRO A 48 -50.36 8.26 0.64
C PRO A 48 -48.87 8.62 0.44
N ARG A 49 -48.35 9.62 1.19
CA ARG A 49 -46.97 10.13 1.06
C ARG A 49 -45.89 9.02 1.08
N CYS A 50 -46.13 7.91 1.78
CA CYS A 50 -45.23 6.76 1.88
C CYS A 50 -45.08 5.97 0.56
N SER A 51 -45.98 6.12 -0.42
CA SER A 51 -45.88 5.39 -1.70
C SER A 51 -44.89 6.02 -2.67
N TYR A 52 -44.52 7.29 -2.47
CA TYR A 52 -43.58 8.00 -3.31
C TYR A 52 -42.16 7.72 -2.82
N THR A 53 -41.68 6.51 -3.08
CA THR A 53 -40.26 6.19 -2.96
C THR A 53 -39.52 6.86 -4.11
N LEU A 54 -38.49 7.64 -3.80
CA LEU A 54 -37.56 8.14 -4.82
C LEU A 54 -36.93 6.91 -5.48
N ARG A 55 -37.14 6.74 -6.80
CA ARG A 55 -36.49 5.67 -7.57
C ARG A 55 -34.98 5.89 -7.50
N VAL A 56 -34.30 5.10 -6.67
CA VAL A 56 -32.85 5.03 -6.62
C VAL A 56 -32.32 4.33 -7.89
N SER A 57 -31.20 4.84 -8.36
CA SER A 57 -30.47 4.51 -9.60
C SER A 57 -30.22 2.99 -9.81
N PRO A 58 -30.08 2.49 -11.06
CA PRO A 58 -30.14 1.06 -11.43
C PRO A 58 -28.98 0.15 -10.98
N ARG A 59 -28.16 0.51 -9.98
CA ARG A 59 -26.93 -0.23 -9.62
C ARG A 59 -27.03 -1.22 -8.46
N SER A 60 -28.17 -1.32 -7.77
CA SER A 60 -28.37 -2.30 -6.69
C SER A 60 -28.71 -3.72 -7.19
N ALA A 61 -28.81 -3.95 -8.50
CA ALA A 61 -29.29 -5.22 -9.05
C ALA A 61 -28.20 -6.27 -9.36
N LYS A 62 -26.97 -6.13 -8.83
CA LYS A 62 -25.88 -7.06 -9.20
C LYS A 62 -25.34 -7.98 -8.13
N ASP A 63 -25.76 -7.84 -6.87
CA ASP A 63 -25.36 -8.77 -5.81
C ASP A 63 -26.60 -9.23 -5.05
N ASP A 64 -27.28 -10.25 -5.59
CA ASP A 64 -28.22 -11.07 -4.80
C ASP A 64 -28.29 -12.47 -5.44
N ALA A 65 -27.24 -13.26 -5.18
CA ALA A 65 -27.37 -14.70 -5.12
C ALA A 65 -26.80 -15.15 -3.75
N SER A 66 -27.71 -15.68 -2.92
CA SER A 66 -27.49 -16.34 -1.63
C SER A 66 -27.04 -15.49 -0.44
N HIS A 67 -27.98 -15.02 0.38
CA HIS A 67 -28.22 -15.59 1.71
C HIS A 67 -29.42 -14.91 2.40
N ASP A 68 -30.42 -15.72 2.76
CA ASP A 68 -31.54 -15.35 3.62
C ASP A 68 -31.08 -15.13 5.08
N GLY A 69 -31.65 -14.13 5.74
CA GLY A 69 -31.74 -14.04 7.20
C GLY A 69 -31.14 -12.78 7.85
N GLU A 70 -32.02 -11.86 8.24
CA GLU A 70 -31.85 -10.81 9.28
C GLU A 70 -30.72 -9.76 9.14
N SER A 71 -31.07 -8.57 8.64
CA SER A 71 -30.82 -7.25 9.29
C SER A 71 -31.27 -6.07 8.41
N ASN A 72 -32.58 -5.79 8.38
CA ASN A 72 -33.15 -4.70 7.59
C ASN A 72 -33.06 -3.31 8.26
N THR A 73 -32.19 -3.12 9.26
CA THR A 73 -32.02 -1.84 9.98
C THR A 73 -30.81 -1.01 9.53
N ASN A 74 -29.93 -1.56 8.69
CA ASN A 74 -28.78 -0.82 8.15
C ASN A 74 -28.99 -0.26 6.74
N LYS A 75 -29.93 -0.79 5.95
CA LYS A 75 -30.17 -0.32 4.56
C LYS A 75 -30.80 1.08 4.49
N ASP A 76 -31.51 1.50 5.54
CA ASP A 76 -32.22 2.79 5.60
C ASP A 76 -31.33 3.99 5.99
N LYS A 77 -30.11 3.74 6.51
CA LYS A 77 -29.16 4.81 6.88
C LYS A 77 -28.29 5.29 5.73
N ASP A 78 -28.25 4.54 4.62
CA ASP A 78 -27.31 4.78 3.51
C ASP A 78 -27.92 5.62 2.38
N ALA A 79 -29.26 5.75 2.33
CA ALA A 79 -30.00 6.40 1.24
C ALA A 79 -29.82 7.94 1.12
N GLY A 80 -29.06 8.56 2.02
CA GLY A 80 -28.78 10.00 2.01
C GLY A 80 -27.32 10.36 2.29
N ARG A 81 -26.42 9.38 2.40
CA ARG A 81 -25.01 9.62 2.65
C ARG A 81 -24.29 9.69 1.31
N LEU A 82 -23.87 10.89 0.91
CA LEU A 82 -23.10 11.08 -0.32
C LEU A 82 -21.68 10.53 -0.18
N ILE A 83 -21.14 10.55 1.04
CA ILE A 83 -19.80 10.06 1.36
C ILE A 83 -19.81 8.53 1.46
N ASP A 84 -19.11 7.88 0.55
CA ASP A 84 -18.87 6.44 0.60
C ASP A 84 -17.90 6.14 1.74
N ASP A 85 -18.16 5.09 2.52
CA ASP A 85 -17.18 4.55 3.46
C ASP A 85 -15.98 3.97 2.70
N GLU A 86 -14.80 4.07 3.29
CA GLU A 86 -13.59 3.54 2.66
C GLU A 86 -13.58 2.01 2.75
N GLU A 87 -13.91 1.34 1.65
CA GLU A 87 -13.83 -0.11 1.56
C GLU A 87 -12.37 -0.56 1.63
N ARG A 88 -12.07 -1.38 2.63
CA ARG A 88 -10.76 -2.01 2.81
C ARG A 88 -10.79 -3.36 2.12
N GLU A 89 -9.99 -3.51 1.07
CA GLU A 89 -9.75 -4.81 0.45
C GLU A 89 -9.20 -5.81 1.49
N GLU A 90 -9.96 -6.87 1.76
CA GLU A 90 -9.55 -7.96 2.66
C GLU A 90 -8.80 -9.04 1.88
N GLY A 91 -7.52 -9.27 2.18
CA GLY A 91 -6.77 -10.39 1.60
C GLY A 91 -5.33 -10.08 1.20
N ARG A 92 -4.82 -10.82 0.20
CA ARG A 92 -3.47 -10.62 -0.36
C ARG A 92 -3.54 -9.57 -1.46
N VAL A 93 -2.59 -8.63 -1.46
CA VAL A 93 -2.44 -7.64 -2.53
C VAL A 93 -2.27 -8.35 -3.88
N SER A 94 -3.00 -7.89 -4.90
CA SER A 94 -2.93 -8.44 -6.26
C SER A 94 -1.50 -8.38 -6.81
N LYS A 95 -1.07 -9.46 -7.47
CA LYS A 95 0.24 -9.53 -8.16
C LYS A 95 0.40 -8.44 -9.22
N GLU A 96 -0.72 -7.97 -9.78
CA GLU A 96 -0.74 -6.90 -10.77
C GLU A 96 -0.23 -5.58 -10.17
N VAL A 97 -0.62 -5.25 -8.93
CA VAL A 97 -0.16 -4.04 -8.25
C VAL A 97 1.35 -4.07 -8.05
N PHE A 98 1.88 -5.22 -7.59
CA PHE A 98 3.32 -5.42 -7.47
C PHE A 98 4.03 -5.33 -8.82
N SER A 99 3.46 -5.93 -9.87
CA SER A 99 4.06 -5.90 -11.21
C SER A 99 4.07 -4.50 -11.80
N ASN A 100 3.02 -3.71 -11.60
CA ASN A 100 2.94 -2.33 -12.06
C ASN A 100 3.96 -1.44 -11.34
N TYR A 101 4.05 -1.56 -10.01
CA TYR A 101 5.07 -0.85 -9.24
C TYR A 101 6.49 -1.26 -9.66
N PHE A 102 6.73 -2.56 -9.86
CA PHE A 102 8.00 -3.10 -10.33
C PHE A 102 8.39 -2.57 -11.71
N LEU A 103 7.42 -2.44 -12.62
CA LEU A 103 7.62 -1.86 -13.94
C LEU A 103 8.01 -0.37 -13.82
N SER A 104 7.34 0.38 -12.93
CA SER A 104 7.65 1.79 -12.66
C SER A 104 9.05 1.99 -12.05
N LEU A 105 9.57 0.99 -11.31
CA LEU A 105 10.96 0.94 -10.84
C LEU A 105 11.97 0.61 -11.97
N GLY A 106 11.60 0.65 -13.25
CA GLY A 106 12.51 0.30 -14.35
C GLY A 106 12.65 -1.22 -14.60
N GLY A 107 11.87 -2.03 -13.89
CA GLY A 107 11.66 -3.45 -14.16
C GLY A 107 12.92 -4.31 -14.11
N VAL A 108 12.99 -5.29 -15.01
CA VAL A 108 14.02 -6.34 -15.00
C VAL A 108 15.45 -5.78 -15.14
N LYS A 109 15.63 -4.68 -15.88
CA LYS A 109 16.96 -4.08 -16.12
C LYS A 109 17.61 -3.61 -14.81
N VAL A 110 16.83 -2.93 -13.96
CA VAL A 110 17.30 -2.45 -12.66
C VAL A 110 17.60 -3.63 -11.74
N CYS A 111 16.79 -4.70 -11.77
CA CYS A 111 17.07 -5.90 -10.98
C CYS A 111 18.36 -6.60 -11.39
N ILE A 112 18.63 -6.75 -12.69
CA ILE A 112 19.89 -7.33 -13.17
C ILE A 112 21.08 -6.48 -12.71
N PHE A 113 20.96 -5.15 -12.80
CA PHE A 113 22.00 -4.24 -12.34
C PHE A 113 22.22 -4.35 -10.82
N LEU A 114 21.15 -4.31 -10.01
CA LEU A 114 21.25 -4.45 -8.56
C LEU A 114 21.83 -5.80 -8.15
N PHE A 115 21.45 -6.87 -8.86
CA PHE A 115 22.04 -8.19 -8.67
C PHE A 115 23.54 -8.19 -8.96
N ALA A 116 23.99 -7.58 -10.06
CA ALA A 116 25.40 -7.45 -10.38
C ALA A 116 26.17 -6.65 -9.31
N VAL A 117 25.66 -5.50 -8.87
CA VAL A 117 26.27 -4.70 -7.80
C VAL A 117 26.35 -5.50 -6.50
N GLN A 118 25.30 -6.25 -6.16
CA GLN A 118 25.25 -7.07 -4.97
C GLN A 118 26.25 -8.25 -5.03
N THR A 119 26.43 -8.87 -6.20
CA THR A 119 27.45 -9.91 -6.39
C THR A 119 28.87 -9.34 -6.20
N LEU A 120 29.16 -8.16 -6.75
CA LEU A 120 30.45 -7.50 -6.61
C LEU A 120 30.73 -7.10 -5.15
N TRP A 121 29.71 -6.57 -4.46
CA TRP A 121 29.80 -6.28 -3.03
C TRP A 121 30.19 -7.53 -2.24
N GLN A 122 29.54 -8.68 -2.52
CA GLN A 122 29.84 -9.95 -1.86
C GLN A 122 31.27 -10.42 -2.14
N VAL A 123 31.77 -10.27 -3.38
CA VAL A 123 33.15 -10.63 -3.75
C VAL A 123 34.16 -9.81 -2.97
N PHE A 124 33.97 -8.49 -2.86
CA PHE A 124 34.85 -7.64 -2.06
C PHE A 124 34.77 -7.99 -0.57
N GLN A 125 33.58 -8.29 -0.05
CA GLN A 125 33.39 -8.66 1.35
C GLN A 125 34.10 -9.97 1.69
N ILE A 126 33.83 -11.05 0.93
CA ILE A 126 34.51 -12.34 1.13
C ILE A 126 36.01 -12.18 0.90
N GLY A 127 36.42 -11.45 -0.14
CA GLY A 127 37.83 -11.18 -0.42
C GLY A 127 38.53 -10.51 0.77
N SER A 128 37.87 -9.54 1.42
CA SER A 128 38.37 -8.87 2.62
C SER A 128 38.55 -9.85 3.78
N ASP A 129 37.56 -10.72 4.02
CA ASP A 129 37.60 -11.72 5.09
C ASP A 129 38.70 -12.77 4.86
N LEU A 130 38.83 -13.27 3.61
CA LEU A 130 39.89 -14.20 3.22
C LEU A 130 41.28 -13.59 3.33
N TRP A 131 41.42 -12.33 2.90
CA TRP A 131 42.68 -11.62 2.98
C TRP A 131 43.13 -11.43 4.43
N LEU A 132 42.19 -11.04 5.31
CA LEU A 132 42.46 -10.90 6.73
C LEU A 132 42.84 -12.25 7.37
N SER A 133 42.14 -13.34 7.00
CA SER A 133 42.47 -14.69 7.46
C SER A 133 43.87 -15.13 7.03
N HIS A 134 44.24 -14.89 5.77
CA HIS A 134 45.57 -15.19 5.24
C HIS A 134 46.66 -14.36 5.95
N TRP A 135 46.45 -13.05 6.09
CA TRP A 135 47.40 -12.15 6.74
C TRP A 135 47.62 -12.50 8.21
N THR A 136 46.55 -12.84 8.94
CA THR A 136 46.65 -13.21 10.36
C THR A 136 47.20 -14.63 10.58
N GLY A 137 46.96 -15.56 9.65
CA GLY A 137 47.46 -16.94 9.72
C GLY A 137 48.95 -17.11 9.41
N GLN A 138 49.59 -16.16 8.72
CA GLN A 138 51.01 -16.23 8.32
C GLN A 138 52.02 -15.71 9.36
N LYS A 139 51.57 -15.18 10.51
CA LYS A 139 52.49 -14.62 11.51
C LYS A 139 53.22 -15.73 12.29
N ASN A 140 54.37 -16.16 11.77
CA ASN A 140 55.33 -17.03 12.48
C ASN A 140 56.18 -16.29 13.54
N GLY A 141 55.64 -15.25 14.19
CA GLY A 141 56.29 -14.53 15.30
C GLY A 141 57.28 -13.42 14.93
N SER A 142 57.60 -13.19 13.65
CA SER A 142 58.44 -12.06 13.21
C SER A 142 57.60 -10.90 12.66
N TYR A 143 57.75 -9.71 13.25
CA TYR A 143 57.11 -8.49 12.76
C TYR A 143 57.92 -7.88 11.60
N ASN A 144 57.31 -7.77 10.41
CA ASN A 144 57.85 -7.01 9.30
C ASN A 144 56.94 -5.81 8.99
N PRO A 145 57.41 -4.56 9.13
CA PRO A 145 56.61 -3.37 8.88
C PRO A 145 56.16 -3.22 7.42
N ASP A 146 56.99 -3.61 6.45
CA ASP A 146 56.68 -3.44 5.03
C ASP A 146 55.57 -4.39 4.56
N ASP A 147 55.61 -5.65 4.99
CA ASP A 147 54.56 -6.63 4.73
C ASP A 147 53.25 -6.23 5.40
N THR A 148 53.32 -5.67 6.61
CA THR A 148 52.15 -5.16 7.33
C THR A 148 51.52 -4.00 6.56
N ALA A 149 52.33 -3.05 6.08
CA ALA A 149 51.84 -1.91 5.29
C ALA A 149 51.19 -2.35 3.98
N TYR A 150 51.75 -3.36 3.29
CA TYR A 150 51.15 -3.93 2.09
C TYR A 150 49.80 -4.60 2.38
N ASN A 151 49.72 -5.46 3.40
CA ASN A 151 48.49 -6.16 3.75
C ASN A 151 47.36 -5.21 4.17
N VAL A 152 47.69 -4.16 4.93
CA VAL A 152 46.73 -3.10 5.31
C VAL A 152 46.23 -2.34 4.08
N LYS A 153 47.10 -2.03 3.11
CA LYS A 153 46.68 -1.36 1.87
C LYS A 153 45.69 -2.21 1.07
N VAL A 154 45.96 -3.51 0.90
CA VAL A 154 45.05 -4.41 0.18
C VAL A 154 43.71 -4.53 0.90
N TYR A 155 43.74 -4.73 2.21
CA TYR A 155 42.52 -4.76 3.04
C TYR A 155 41.71 -3.46 2.94
N ALA A 156 42.38 -2.31 2.97
CA ALA A 156 41.75 -1.00 2.83
C ALA A 156 41.07 -0.83 1.45
N TRP A 157 41.70 -1.29 0.37
CA TRP A 157 41.11 -1.25 -0.97
C TRP A 157 39.88 -2.17 -1.10
N LEU A 158 39.92 -3.37 -0.50
CA LEU A 158 38.78 -4.27 -0.48
C LEU A 158 37.60 -3.67 0.31
N GLY A 159 37.88 -3.07 1.48
CA GLY A 159 36.87 -2.36 2.26
C GLY A 159 36.33 -1.09 1.59
N ALA A 160 37.18 -0.35 0.87
CA ALA A 160 36.70 0.77 0.05
C ALA A 160 35.78 0.28 -1.08
N GLY A 161 36.12 -0.85 -1.71
CA GLY A 161 35.29 -1.51 -2.71
C GLY A 161 33.90 -1.88 -2.18
N THR A 162 33.81 -2.49 -0.98
CA THR A 162 32.51 -2.79 -0.37
C THR A 162 31.70 -1.52 -0.09
N ALA A 163 32.32 -0.48 0.47
CA ALA A 163 31.65 0.79 0.75
C ALA A 163 31.10 1.46 -0.53
N ILE A 164 31.88 1.47 -1.61
CA ILE A 164 31.46 2.03 -2.90
C ILE A 164 30.28 1.23 -3.46
N MET A 165 30.30 -0.10 -3.40
CA MET A 165 29.17 -0.92 -3.88
C MET A 165 27.88 -0.66 -3.08
N VAL A 166 27.97 -0.47 -1.75
CA VAL A 166 26.81 -0.09 -0.92
C VAL A 166 26.27 1.27 -1.33
N LEU A 167 27.15 2.24 -1.59
CA LEU A 167 26.75 3.58 -2.06
C LEU A 167 26.04 3.50 -3.41
N VAL A 168 26.62 2.81 -4.39
CA VAL A 168 26.03 2.63 -5.72
C VAL A 168 24.65 1.97 -5.62
N ARG A 169 24.52 0.92 -4.81
CA ARG A 169 23.24 0.23 -4.59
C ARG A 169 22.19 1.18 -3.99
N THR A 170 22.54 1.86 -2.92
CA THR A 170 21.62 2.76 -2.18
C THR A 170 21.19 3.93 -3.06
N ALA A 171 22.13 4.55 -3.78
CA ALA A 171 21.84 5.63 -4.71
C ALA A 171 20.93 5.17 -5.85
N THR A 172 21.18 3.99 -6.41
CA THR A 172 20.35 3.44 -7.49
C THR A 172 18.93 3.20 -7.04
N VAL A 173 18.73 2.55 -5.88
CA VAL A 173 17.38 2.33 -5.35
C VAL A 173 16.68 3.65 -5.04
N ALA A 174 17.38 4.62 -4.43
CA ALA A 174 16.79 5.92 -4.14
C ALA A 174 16.32 6.65 -5.41
N VAL A 175 17.16 6.70 -6.45
CA VAL A 175 16.82 7.36 -7.72
C VAL A 175 15.63 6.69 -8.41
N VAL A 176 15.67 5.36 -8.49
CA VAL A 176 14.62 4.57 -9.15
C VAL A 176 13.31 4.59 -8.36
N GLY A 177 13.38 4.51 -7.03
CA GLY A 177 12.23 4.63 -6.14
C GLY A 177 11.53 5.99 -6.27
N LEU A 178 12.31 7.07 -6.28
CA LEU A 178 11.79 8.42 -6.53
C LEU A 178 11.17 8.56 -7.92
N GLN A 179 11.76 7.96 -8.94
CA GLN A 179 11.19 7.96 -10.29
C GLN A 179 9.84 7.22 -10.34
N ALA A 180 9.75 6.04 -9.72
CA ALA A 180 8.52 5.27 -9.65
C ALA A 180 7.42 6.02 -8.88
N SER A 181 7.80 6.60 -7.74
CA SER A 181 6.90 7.43 -6.94
C SER A 181 6.36 8.63 -7.72
N ARG A 182 7.24 9.38 -8.39
CA ARG A 182 6.83 10.51 -9.23
C ARG A 182 5.84 10.09 -10.33
N GLN A 183 6.07 8.94 -10.97
CA GLN A 183 5.15 8.42 -11.97
C GLN A 183 3.77 8.07 -11.37
N LEU A 184 3.74 7.47 -10.18
CA LEU A 184 2.49 7.18 -9.46
C LEU A 184 1.76 8.48 -9.08
N PHE A 185 2.48 9.48 -8.59
CA PHE A 185 1.94 10.79 -8.24
C PHE A 185 1.33 11.50 -9.44
N ASP A 186 2.04 11.53 -10.57
CA ASP A 186 1.59 12.17 -11.80
C ASP A 186 0.34 11.47 -12.35
N ASN A 187 0.32 10.13 -12.33
CA ASN A 187 -0.83 9.34 -12.76
C ASN A 187 -2.05 9.56 -11.86
N MET A 188 -1.85 9.63 -10.53
CA MET A 188 -2.91 9.93 -9.57
C MET A 188 -3.49 11.33 -9.82
N THR A 189 -2.62 12.31 -10.08
CA THR A 189 -3.01 13.70 -10.35
C THR A 189 -3.79 13.85 -11.64
N VAL A 190 -3.33 13.22 -12.73
CA VAL A 190 -4.07 13.21 -14.00
C VAL A 190 -5.43 12.54 -13.84
N SER A 191 -5.51 11.46 -13.06
CA SER A 191 -6.76 10.74 -12.81
C SER A 191 -7.73 11.57 -11.98
N LEU A 192 -7.24 12.25 -10.94
CA LEU A 192 -8.05 13.12 -10.08
C LEU A 192 -8.63 14.31 -10.86
N LEU A 193 -7.82 14.96 -11.71
CA LEU A 193 -8.27 16.08 -12.54
C LEU A 193 -9.32 15.68 -13.59
N ARG A 194 -9.38 14.40 -13.97
CA ARG A 194 -10.37 13.85 -14.90
C ARG A 194 -11.58 13.22 -14.21
N ALA A 195 -11.59 13.19 -12.87
CA ALA A 195 -12.67 12.59 -12.12
C ALA A 195 -13.96 13.42 -12.25
N PRO A 196 -15.15 12.79 -12.35
CA PRO A 196 -16.41 13.52 -12.39
C PRO A 196 -16.68 14.21 -11.04
N LEU A 197 -17.50 15.27 -11.02
CA LEU A 197 -17.87 15.99 -9.78
C LEU A 197 -18.41 15.06 -8.69
N ARG A 198 -19.17 14.02 -9.09
CA ARG A 198 -19.68 12.99 -8.18
C ARG A 198 -18.58 12.30 -7.36
N PHE A 199 -17.36 12.15 -7.88
CA PHE A 199 -16.24 11.59 -7.12
C PHE A 199 -15.89 12.45 -5.90
N PHE A 200 -15.94 13.78 -6.06
CA PHE A 200 -15.62 14.74 -5.00
C PHE A 200 -16.76 14.86 -3.98
N ASP A 201 -18.02 14.65 -4.39
CA ASP A 201 -19.14 14.56 -3.45
C ASP A 201 -19.06 13.28 -2.59
N ALA A 202 -18.50 12.20 -3.15
CA ALA A 202 -18.35 10.92 -2.47
C ALA A 202 -17.08 10.76 -1.64
N ASN A 203 -16.04 11.53 -1.94
CA ASN A 203 -14.75 11.45 -1.26
C ASN A 203 -14.43 12.77 -0.56
N PRO A 204 -14.43 12.81 0.78
CA PRO A 204 -14.12 14.03 1.50
C PRO A 204 -12.68 14.47 1.20
N ILE A 205 -12.44 15.78 1.20
CA ILE A 205 -11.13 16.35 0.86
C ILE A 205 -10.00 15.81 1.74
N GLY A 206 -10.30 15.46 3.00
CA GLY A 206 -9.36 14.84 3.92
C GLY A 206 -8.85 13.46 3.45
N ARG A 207 -9.71 12.64 2.82
CA ARG A 207 -9.31 11.32 2.28
C ARG A 207 -8.36 11.48 1.09
N ILE A 208 -8.70 12.40 0.19
CA ILE A 208 -7.84 12.74 -0.95
C ILE A 208 -6.50 13.27 -0.42
N MET A 209 -6.51 14.11 0.61
CA MET A 209 -5.28 14.62 1.18
C MET A 209 -4.42 13.53 1.84
N ASN A 210 -5.04 12.58 2.53
CA ASN A 210 -4.33 11.44 3.13
C ASN A 210 -3.64 10.57 2.07
N ARG A 211 -4.29 10.37 0.91
CA ARG A 211 -3.72 9.63 -0.23
C ARG A 211 -2.50 10.32 -0.83
N TYR A 212 -2.54 11.65 -0.92
CA TYR A 212 -1.41 12.47 -1.40
C TYR A 212 -0.29 12.68 -0.38
N GLY A 213 -0.61 12.56 0.92
CA GLY A 213 0.33 12.73 2.02
C GLY A 213 0.92 11.39 2.49
N ASP A 214 0.18 10.73 3.37
CA ASP A 214 0.66 9.54 4.10
C ASP A 214 0.91 8.35 3.17
N ASP A 215 -0.02 8.06 2.26
CA ASP A 215 0.15 6.93 1.34
C ASP A 215 1.27 7.19 0.33
N MET A 216 1.39 8.42 -0.16
CA MET A 216 2.47 8.80 -1.06
C MET A 216 3.83 8.72 -0.36
N SER A 217 3.92 9.18 0.88
CA SER A 217 5.12 9.07 1.72
C SER A 217 5.53 7.61 1.96
N ALA A 218 4.55 6.72 2.15
CA ALA A 218 4.82 5.29 2.24
C ALA A 218 5.38 4.72 0.92
N VAL A 219 4.86 5.16 -0.23
CA VAL A 219 5.39 4.77 -1.55
C VAL A 219 6.79 5.33 -1.79
N ASP A 220 7.05 6.59 -1.42
CA ASP A 220 8.33 7.26 -1.55
C ASP A 220 9.43 6.53 -0.79
N PHE A 221 9.20 6.29 0.49
CA PHE A 221 10.24 5.83 1.41
C PHE A 221 10.05 4.37 1.79
N MET A 222 8.91 4.00 2.38
CA MET A 222 8.76 2.68 2.98
C MET A 222 8.88 1.54 1.96
N ILE A 223 8.17 1.61 0.84
CA ILE A 223 8.18 0.52 -0.16
C ILE A 223 9.55 0.41 -0.81
N SER A 224 10.15 1.55 -1.20
CA SER A 224 11.48 1.60 -1.82
C SER A 224 12.56 1.02 -0.90
N PHE A 225 12.59 1.41 0.38
CA PHE A 225 13.55 0.89 1.35
C PHE A 225 13.31 -0.58 1.68
N ALA A 226 12.05 -0.99 1.88
CA ALA A 226 11.71 -2.39 2.15
C ALA A 226 12.13 -3.32 1.01
N PHE A 227 11.96 -2.88 -0.25
CA PHE A 227 12.42 -3.62 -1.42
C PHE A 227 13.94 -3.81 -1.42
N GLN A 228 14.70 -2.75 -1.12
CA GLN A 228 16.16 -2.83 -1.00
C GLN A 228 16.59 -3.81 0.10
N GLU A 229 16.01 -3.69 1.29
CA GLU A 229 16.36 -4.53 2.43
C GLU A 229 16.02 -5.99 2.16
N PHE A 230 14.85 -6.27 1.60
CA PHE A 230 14.43 -7.63 1.25
C PHE A 230 15.39 -8.30 0.26
N LEU A 231 15.70 -7.63 -0.85
CA LEU A 231 16.64 -8.16 -1.85
C LEU A 231 18.05 -8.32 -1.28
N GLY A 232 18.52 -7.31 -0.53
CA GLY A 232 19.83 -7.33 0.09
C GLY A 232 19.98 -8.47 1.10
N LEU A 233 18.97 -8.68 1.95
CA LEU A 233 18.95 -9.72 2.96
C LEU A 233 18.94 -11.11 2.34
N ILE A 234 18.05 -11.37 1.38
CA ILE A 234 17.98 -12.68 0.71
C ILE A 234 19.33 -13.03 0.08
N PHE A 235 19.90 -12.09 -0.67
CA PHE A 235 21.15 -12.33 -1.36
C PHE A 235 22.31 -12.53 -0.37
N PHE A 236 22.41 -11.66 0.64
CA PHE A 236 23.42 -11.77 1.68
C PHE A 236 23.33 -13.11 2.42
N THR A 237 22.14 -13.49 2.90
CA THR A 237 21.94 -14.75 3.62
C THR A 237 22.25 -15.96 2.74
N ALA A 238 21.83 -15.95 1.47
CA ALA A 238 22.12 -17.05 0.54
C ALA A 238 23.63 -17.19 0.27
N CYS A 239 24.33 -16.10 -0.01
CA CYS A 239 25.77 -16.11 -0.27
C CYS A 239 26.58 -16.45 0.98
N GLN A 240 26.18 -15.94 2.15
CA GLN A 240 26.83 -16.25 3.42
C GLN A 240 26.68 -17.73 3.77
N LEU A 241 25.49 -18.30 3.57
CA LEU A 241 25.23 -19.72 3.75
C LEU A 241 26.09 -20.56 2.80
N ALA A 242 26.15 -20.19 1.51
CA ALA A 242 26.96 -20.88 0.52
C ALA A 242 28.46 -20.86 0.89
N THR A 243 28.97 -19.69 1.32
CA THR A 243 30.36 -19.53 1.74
C THR A 243 30.67 -20.34 3.00
N ALA A 244 29.75 -20.36 3.97
CA ALA A 244 29.89 -21.17 5.18
C ALA A 244 29.93 -22.67 4.87
N VAL A 245 29.05 -23.16 3.99
CA VAL A 245 29.06 -24.56 3.55
C VAL A 245 30.36 -24.92 2.84
N TYR A 246 30.84 -24.04 1.94
CA TYR A 246 32.10 -24.24 1.24
C TYR A 246 33.31 -24.32 2.19
N MET A 247 33.39 -23.41 3.16
CA MET A 247 34.51 -23.37 4.10
C MET A 247 34.54 -24.55 5.07
N ILE A 248 33.38 -24.95 5.56
CA ILE A 248 33.25 -25.94 6.64
C ILE A 248 33.29 -27.39 6.08
N ASN A 249 33.23 -27.57 4.76
CA ASN A 249 33.30 -28.87 4.07
C ASN A 249 32.36 -29.92 4.72
N VAL A 250 32.90 -31.04 5.24
CA VAL A 250 32.15 -32.18 5.79
C VAL A 250 31.28 -31.80 7.01
N MET A 251 31.70 -30.79 7.79
CA MET A 251 30.90 -30.26 8.91
C MET A 251 29.70 -29.41 8.44
N GLY A 252 29.61 -29.09 7.14
CA GLY A 252 28.45 -28.42 6.54
C GLY A 252 27.16 -29.25 6.64
N ALA A 253 27.26 -30.56 6.86
CA ALA A 253 26.11 -31.40 7.15
C ALA A 253 25.35 -30.97 8.43
N LEU A 254 26.00 -30.31 9.39
CA LEU A 254 25.36 -29.73 10.59
C LEU A 254 24.48 -28.50 10.29
N VAL A 255 24.59 -27.91 9.11
CA VAL A 255 23.72 -26.81 8.67
C VAL A 255 22.31 -27.31 8.39
N ILE A 256 22.14 -28.56 7.94
CA ILE A 256 20.85 -29.18 7.63
C ILE A 256 19.91 -29.24 8.86
N PRO A 257 20.33 -29.77 10.03
CA PRO A 257 19.47 -29.76 11.22
C PRO A 257 19.20 -28.35 11.75
N LEU A 258 20.14 -27.40 11.58
CA LEU A 258 19.93 -25.99 11.92
C LEU A 258 18.84 -25.34 11.04
N ILE A 259 18.86 -25.56 9.72
CA ILE A 259 17.81 -25.10 8.81
C ILE A 259 16.46 -25.72 9.19
N TRP A 260 16.43 -27.02 9.49
CA TRP A 260 15.20 -27.68 9.92
C TRP A 260 14.62 -27.07 11.21
N MET A 261 15.47 -26.82 12.21
CA MET A 261 15.09 -26.17 13.46
C MET A 261 14.58 -24.74 13.21
N TYR A 262 15.27 -23.97 12.37
CA TYR A 262 14.86 -22.63 11.98
C TYR A 262 13.48 -22.62 11.34
N VAL A 263 13.23 -23.51 10.36
CA VAL A 263 11.92 -23.62 9.69
C VAL A 263 10.82 -24.02 10.68
N LYS A 264 11.10 -24.91 11.63
CA LYS A 264 10.14 -25.29 12.67
C LYS A 264 9.78 -24.10 13.58
N ILE A 265 10.78 -23.36 14.05
CA ILE A 265 10.57 -22.17 14.89
C ILE A 265 9.84 -21.07 14.12
N ALA A 266 10.25 -20.80 12.88
CA ALA A 266 9.61 -19.81 12.02
C ALA A 266 8.13 -20.13 11.81
N ASN A 267 7.80 -21.38 11.50
CA ASN A 267 6.40 -21.81 11.32
C ASN A 267 5.58 -21.70 12.62
N PHE A 268 6.19 -21.99 13.78
CA PHE A 268 5.54 -21.82 15.08
C PHE A 268 5.28 -20.33 15.40
N TYR A 269 6.24 -19.46 15.09
CA TYR A 269 6.15 -18.02 15.37
C TYR A 269 5.25 -17.25 14.38
N LEU A 270 5.16 -17.72 13.13
CA LEU A 270 4.40 -17.03 12.08
C LEU A 270 2.91 -16.92 12.41
N ALA A 271 2.30 -17.93 13.03
CA ALA A 271 0.87 -17.91 13.34
C ALA A 271 0.50 -16.85 14.40
N PRO A 272 1.15 -16.81 15.59
CA PRO A 272 0.93 -15.76 16.57
C PRO A 272 1.30 -14.36 16.07
N SER A 273 2.43 -14.22 15.35
CA SER A 273 2.89 -12.93 14.82
C SER A 273 1.88 -12.30 13.85
N ARG A 274 1.21 -13.14 13.04
CA ARG A 274 0.16 -12.68 12.12
C ARG A 274 -1.07 -12.16 12.86
N GLU A 275 -1.49 -12.81 13.95
CA GLU A 275 -2.60 -12.34 14.77
C GLU A 275 -2.25 -11.05 15.53
N ILE A 276 -1.03 -10.94 16.06
CA ILE A 276 -0.56 -9.70 16.72
C ILE A 276 -0.49 -8.54 15.73
N SER A 277 0.01 -8.76 14.50
CA SER A 277 0.01 -7.72 13.47
C SER A 277 -1.39 -7.30 13.01
N ARG A 278 -2.41 -8.15 13.20
CA ARG A 278 -3.81 -7.79 12.95
C ARG A 278 -4.40 -6.94 14.07
N LEU A 279 -3.96 -7.13 15.31
CA LEU A 279 -4.40 -6.33 16.48
C LEU A 279 -3.74 -4.94 16.53
N TRP A 280 -2.60 -4.77 15.88
CA TRP A 280 -1.85 -3.51 15.83
C TRP A 280 -2.25 -2.57 14.67
N LYS A 281 -3.17 -3.02 13.81
CA LYS A 281 -3.81 -2.20 12.76
C LYS A 281 -5.24 -1.87 13.17
#